data_AF-A0A258BMF0-F1
#
_entry.id   AF-A0A258BMF0-F1
#
_cell.length_a   1.000
_cell.length_b   1.000
_cell.length_c   1.000
_cell.angle_alpha   90.00
_cell.angle_beta   90.00
_cell.angle_gamma   90.00
#
_symmetry.space_group_name_H-M   'P 1'
#
loop_
_entity.id
_entity.type
_entity.pdbx_description
1 polymer ?
#
loop_
_entity_poly.entity_id
_entity_poly.type
_entity_poly.pdbx_seq_one_letter_code
_entity_poly.pdbx_strand_id
1 'polypeptide(L)'
;EDVSSDEDEHEIWTAMDALHEVARALEEALGPAEGAKLAWRPQTTVELDEGNAGTLLKLIDTLEDDDDVQTVWGNYEVSDDVMARLG
;
A
#
# COMPACT_ATOMS: atom_id res chain seq x y z
N GLU A 1 2.80 1.83 15.56
CA GLU A 1 1.60 2.70 15.70
C GLU A 1 0.34 1.96 15.32
N ASP A 2 0.38 1.21 14.23
CA ASP A 2 -0.71 0.31 13.85
C ASP A 2 -0.14 -1.04 13.42
N VAL A 3 -0.91 -2.10 13.63
CA VAL A 3 -0.51 -3.48 13.29
C VAL A 3 -1.73 -4.20 12.74
N SER A 4 -1.60 -4.75 11.54
CA SER A 4 -2.55 -5.68 10.94
C SER A 4 -1.85 -7.03 10.79
N SER A 5 -2.56 -8.11 11.12
CA SER A 5 -2.05 -9.47 11.01
C SER A 5 -3.10 -10.35 10.36
N ASP A 6 -2.70 -11.12 9.36
CA ASP A 6 -3.50 -12.19 8.79
C ASP A 6 -2.76 -13.55 8.92
N GLU A 7 -3.23 -14.57 8.21
CA GLU A 7 -2.64 -15.92 8.27
C GLU A 7 -1.27 -16.01 7.58
N ASP A 8 -0.98 -15.09 6.66
CA ASP A 8 0.18 -15.13 5.78
C ASP A 8 1.23 -14.07 6.17
N GLU A 9 0.82 -12.88 6.62
CA GLU A 9 1.70 -11.75 6.90
C GLU A 9 1.33 -10.88 8.12
N HIS A 10 2.29 -10.04 8.49
CA HIS A 10 2.14 -9.00 9.51
C HIS A 10 2.53 -7.65 8.92
N GLU A 11 1.56 -6.76 8.77
CA GLU A 11 1.77 -5.40 8.30
C GLU A 11 1.87 -4.44 9.49
N ILE A 12 2.98 -3.70 9.58
CA ILE A 12 3.28 -2.85 10.72
C ILE A 12 3.55 -1.43 10.25
N TRP A 13 2.72 -0.49 10.71
CA TRP A 13 2.90 0.93 10.47
C TRP A 13 3.52 1.61 11.69
N THR A 14 4.53 2.43 11.44
CA THR A 14 5.24 3.19 12.47
C THR A 14 5.64 4.57 11.95
N ALA A 15 6.05 5.44 12.86
CA ALA A 15 6.60 6.73 12.52
C ALA A 15 7.84 6.58 11.61
N MET A 16 7.99 7.50 10.66
CA MET A 16 9.05 7.49 9.64
C MET A 16 10.46 7.41 10.27
N ASP A 17 10.69 8.13 11.36
CA ASP A 17 11.96 8.16 12.09
C ASP A 17 12.23 6.89 12.90
N ALA A 18 11.19 6.10 13.20
CA ALA A 18 11.28 4.85 13.94
C ALA A 18 11.41 3.60 13.05
N LEU A 19 11.30 3.70 11.72
CA LEU A 19 11.24 2.55 10.80
C LEU A 19 12.37 1.53 11.04
N HIS A 20 13.63 1.97 11.04
CA HIS A 20 14.80 1.10 11.18
C HIS A 20 14.96 0.53 12.59
N GLU A 21 14.47 1.23 13.61
CA GLU A 21 14.50 0.73 14.99
C GLU A 21 13.48 -0.40 15.16
N VAL A 22 12.24 -0.15 14.72
CA VAL A 22 11.14 -1.12 14.79
C VAL A 22 11.46 -2.37 13.96
N ALA A 23 11.94 -2.21 12.72
CA ALA A 23 12.29 -3.35 11.86
C ALA A 23 13.34 -4.27 12.52
N ARG A 24 14.42 -3.70 13.09
CA ARG A 24 15.46 -4.49 13.76
C ARG A 24 14.95 -5.20 15.01
N ALA A 25 14.13 -4.53 15.82
CA ALA A 25 13.55 -5.13 17.01
C ALA A 25 12.62 -6.31 16.67
N LEU A 26 11.87 -6.21 15.57
CA LEU A 26 11.01 -7.27 15.08
C LEU A 26 11.80 -8.42 14.46
N GLU A 27 12.90 -8.12 13.77
CA GLU A 27 13.76 -9.14 13.17
C GLU A 27 14.31 -10.14 14.20
N GLU A 28 14.62 -9.68 15.41
CA GLU A 28 15.08 -10.55 16.51
C GLU A 28 14.00 -11.55 16.97
N ALA A 29 12.72 -11.21 16.84
CA ALA A 29 11.61 -12.02 17.33
C ALA A 29 10.94 -12.85 16.23
N LEU A 30 10.81 -12.30 15.02
CA LEU A 30 10.02 -12.85 13.91
C LEU A 30 10.88 -13.24 12.70
N GLY A 31 12.17 -12.88 12.70
CA GLY A 31 13.03 -13.00 11.53
C GLY A 31 12.92 -11.81 10.58
N PRO A 32 13.74 -11.79 9.50
CA PRO A 32 13.83 -10.65 8.61
C PRO A 32 12.48 -10.35 7.96
N ALA A 33 12.09 -9.08 7.95
CA ALA A 33 10.90 -8.63 7.25
C ALA A 33 11.05 -8.86 5.74
N GLU A 34 9.96 -9.21 5.07
CA GLU A 34 9.92 -9.29 3.60
C GLU A 34 10.24 -7.93 2.96
N GLY A 35 9.80 -6.84 3.59
CA GLY A 35 10.17 -5.49 3.19
C GLY A 35 9.99 -4.47 4.31
N ALA A 36 10.80 -3.42 4.27
CA ALA A 36 10.65 -2.23 5.10
C ALA A 36 10.94 -0.99 4.24
N LYS A 37 9.93 -0.13 4.07
CA LYS A 37 10.02 1.07 3.21
C LYS A 37 9.23 2.24 3.81
N LEU A 38 9.60 3.45 3.40
CA LEU A 38 8.79 4.63 3.67
C LEU A 38 7.60 4.65 2.71
N ALA A 39 6.42 4.88 3.26
CA ALA A 39 5.17 4.84 2.54
C ALA A 39 4.23 5.93 3.04
N TRP A 40 3.37 6.43 2.15
CA TRP A 40 2.33 7.39 2.51
C TRP A 40 1.04 6.65 2.84
N ARG A 41 0.58 6.76 4.09
CA ARG A 41 -0.69 6.18 4.52
C ARG A 41 -1.84 7.19 4.42
N PRO A 42 -2.85 6.96 3.57
CA PRO A 42 -4.00 7.85 3.50
C PRO A 42 -4.79 7.79 4.82
N GLN A 43 -5.25 8.95 5.30
CA GLN A 43 -6.07 9.05 6.51
C GLN A 43 -7.57 8.87 6.25
N THR A 44 -7.99 9.00 4.98
CA THR A 44 -9.38 8.87 4.53
C THR A 44 -9.40 8.21 3.17
N THR A 45 -10.30 7.25 2.98
CA THR A 45 -10.51 6.61 1.68
C THR A 45 -11.66 7.25 0.91
N VAL A 46 -11.67 7.07 -0.41
CA VAL A 46 -12.74 7.51 -1.32
C VAL A 46 -13.16 6.31 -2.16
N GLU A 47 -14.42 5.91 -2.01
CA GLU A 47 -15.00 4.84 -2.82
C GLU A 47 -15.18 5.30 -4.27
N LEU A 48 -14.79 4.46 -5.23
CA LEU A 48 -14.92 4.75 -6.66
C LEU A 48 -15.92 3.80 -7.33
N ASP A 49 -16.72 4.38 -8.23
CA ASP A 49 -17.54 3.61 -9.17
C ASP A 49 -16.71 3.00 -10.31
N GLU A 50 -17.32 2.10 -11.07
CA GLU A 50 -16.68 1.36 -12.17
C GLU A 50 -16.06 2.27 -13.25
N GLY A 51 -16.73 3.38 -13.59
CA GLY A 51 -16.25 4.29 -14.64
C GLY A 51 -15.01 5.08 -14.20
N ASN A 52 -15.03 5.57 -12.95
CA ASN A 52 -13.94 6.31 -12.36
C ASN A 52 -12.75 5.40 -12.01
N ALA A 53 -13.01 4.19 -11.50
CA ALA A 53 -11.99 3.18 -11.21
C ALA A 53 -11.20 2.81 -12.47
N GLY A 54 -11.88 2.53 -13.60
CA GLY A 54 -11.19 2.18 -14.85
C GLY A 54 -10.34 3.33 -15.43
N THR A 55 -10.74 4.59 -15.21
CA THR A 55 -9.95 5.75 -15.62
C THR A 55 -8.74 5.94 -14.71
N LEU A 56 -8.92 5.77 -13.41
CA LEU A 56 -7.86 5.88 -12.42
C LEU A 56 -6.80 4.79 -12.61
N LEU A 57 -7.19 3.53 -12.83
CA LEU A 57 -6.24 2.43 -13.04
C LEU A 57 -5.34 2.73 -14.24
N LYS A 58 -5.91 3.20 -15.36
CA LYS A 58 -5.11 3.63 -16.53
C LYS A 58 -4.14 4.77 -16.22
N LEU A 59 -4.54 5.70 -15.37
CA LEU A 59 -3.66 6.79 -14.92
C LEU A 59 -2.51 6.24 -14.09
N ILE A 60 -2.80 5.32 -13.16
CA ILE A 60 -1.78 4.67 -12.34
C ILE A 60 -0.80 3.91 -13.23
N ASP A 61 -1.29 3.08 -14.16
CA ASP A 61 -0.45 2.34 -15.11
C ASP A 61 0.48 3.30 -15.89
N THR A 62 -0.07 4.42 -16.38
CA THR A 62 0.71 5.42 -17.12
C THR A 62 1.79 6.08 -16.25
N LEU A 63 1.52 6.30 -14.97
CA LEU A 63 2.49 6.85 -14.03
C LEU A 63 3.56 5.81 -13.65
N GLU A 64 3.20 4.54 -13.53
CA GLU A 64 4.14 3.46 -13.21
C GLU A 64 5.06 3.11 -14.38
N ASP A 65 4.62 3.35 -15.63
CA ASP A 65 5.42 3.19 -16.84
C ASP A 65 6.51 4.28 -17.01
N ASP A 66 6.45 5.37 -16.24
CA ASP A 66 7.41 6.47 -16.28
C ASP A 66 8.64 6.16 -15.41
N ASP A 67 9.84 6.17 -16.00
CA ASP A 67 11.09 5.82 -15.32
C ASP A 67 11.52 6.82 -14.23
N ASP A 68 10.99 8.05 -14.28
CA ASP A 68 11.20 9.05 -13.24
C ASP A 68 10.26 8.87 -12.03
N VAL A 69 9.20 8.07 -12.16
CA VAL A 69 8.24 7.81 -11.07
C VAL A 69 8.74 6.67 -10.18
N GLN A 70 8.91 6.96 -8.89
CA GLN A 70 9.39 5.97 -7.92
C GLN A 70 8.25 5.18 -7.25
N THR A 71 7.12 5.82 -6.98
CA THR A 71 5.97 5.16 -6.34
C THR A 71 4.71 6.00 -6.52
N VAL A 72 3.58 5.35 -6.77
CA VAL A 72 2.26 5.97 -6.82
C VAL A 72 1.49 5.61 -5.55
N TRP A 73 0.92 6.61 -4.88
CA TRP A 73 0.08 6.42 -3.70
C TRP A 73 -1.28 7.06 -3.95
N GLY A 74 -2.34 6.36 -3.55
CA GLY A 74 -3.72 6.85 -3.66
C GLY A 74 -4.52 6.50 -2.43
N ASN A 75 -5.70 7.10 -2.34
CA ASN A 75 -6.64 6.87 -1.25
C ASN A 75 -7.98 6.33 -1.74
N TYR A 76 -7.97 5.67 -2.90
CA TYR A 76 -9.16 5.11 -3.50
C TYR A 76 -9.47 3.74 -2.92
N GLU A 77 -10.76 3.42 -2.86
CA GLU A 77 -11.29 2.14 -2.47
C GLU A 77 -12.20 1.65 -3.59
N VAL A 78 -11.91 0.46 -4.13
CA VAL A 78 -12.66 -0.14 -5.23
C VAL A 78 -13.10 -1.51 -4.77
N SER A 79 -14.40 -1.79 -4.88
CA SER A 79 -14.93 -3.09 -4.47
C SER A 79 -14.44 -4.21 -5.39
N ASP A 80 -14.32 -5.42 -4.84
CA ASP A 80 -13.88 -6.62 -5.57
C ASP A 80 -14.73 -6.87 -6.82
N ASP A 81 -16.05 -6.61 -6.74
CA ASP A 81 -16.98 -6.74 -7.87
C ASP A 81 -16.63 -5.79 -9.03
N VAL A 82 -16.21 -4.56 -8.71
CA VAL A 82 -15.78 -3.58 -9.72
C VAL A 82 -14.42 -3.95 -10.28
N MET A 83 -13.47 -4.35 -9.43
CA MET A 83 -12.16 -4.82 -9.85
C MET A 83 -12.25 -6.03 -10.79
N ALA A 84 -13.13 -7.00 -10.48
CA ALA A 84 -13.35 -8.19 -11.28
C ALA A 84 -13.95 -7.92 -12.68
N ARG A 85 -14.60 -6.77 -12.87
CA ARG A 85 -15.13 -6.35 -14.20
C ARG A 85 -14.11 -5.58 -15.03
N LEU A 86 -13.08 -5.04 -14.38
CA LEU A 86 -12.01 -4.27 -15.03
C LEU A 86 -10.83 -5.15 -15.46
N GLY A 87 -10.72 -6.37 -14.93
CA GLY A 87 -9.78 -7.43 -15.37
C GLY A 87 -10.33 -8.33 -16.47
#